data_AF-A0A099D251-F1
#
_entry.id   AF-A0A099D251-F1
#
_cell.length_a   1.000
_cell.length_b   1.000
_cell.length_c   1.000
_cell.angle_alpha   90.00
_cell.angle_beta   90.00
_cell.angle_gamma   90.00
#
_symmetry.space_group_name_H-M   'P 1'
#
loop_
_entity.id
_entity.type
_entity.pdbx_description
1 polymer ?
#
loop_
_entity_poly.entity_id
_entity_poly.type
_entity_poly.pdbx_seq_one_letter_code
_entity_poly.pdbx_strand_id
1 'polypeptide(L)'
;MATPREDVVKAKGLLEEREHVPEGTTMELHALLSCVREIVLTEETVQPWRDVVSLAEQLDTSSAAGVLGLMGAIEEAPTTPLPPRGWLRVDLARTDFARAVNRAVEPVEAA
;
A
#
# COMPACT_ATOMS: atom_id res chain seq x y z
N MET A 1 19.73 -0.05 -8.57
CA MET A 1 18.56 0.49 -7.82
C MET A 1 17.36 -0.34 -8.24
N ALA A 2 16.56 -0.83 -7.29
CA ALA A 2 15.33 -1.55 -7.61
C ALA A 2 14.32 -0.58 -8.25
N THR A 3 13.49 -1.11 -9.15
CA THR A 3 12.35 -0.40 -9.73
C THR A 3 11.19 -0.35 -8.73
N PRO A 4 10.24 0.62 -8.86
CA PRO A 4 9.06 0.68 -8.01
C PRO A 4 8.28 -0.63 -7.93
N ARG A 5 8.20 -1.36 -9.06
CA ARG A 5 7.53 -2.66 -9.12
C ARG A 5 8.27 -3.72 -8.32
N GLU A 6 9.60 -3.79 -8.44
CA GLU A 6 10.42 -4.73 -7.67
C GLU A 6 10.34 -4.44 -6.16
N ASP A 7 10.33 -3.16 -5.76
CA ASP A 7 10.16 -2.75 -4.36
C ASP A 7 8.84 -3.29 -3.80
N VAL A 8 7.73 -3.12 -4.53
CA VAL A 8 6.40 -3.60 -4.13
C VAL A 8 6.33 -5.11 -4.07
N VAL A 9 6.85 -5.83 -5.08
CA VAL A 9 6.86 -7.30 -5.09
C VAL A 9 7.66 -7.86 -3.91
N LYS A 10 8.84 -7.30 -3.64
CA LYS A 10 9.67 -7.70 -2.50
C LYS A 10 8.94 -7.46 -1.18
N ALA A 11 8.35 -6.28 -0.99
CA ALA A 11 7.65 -5.94 0.24
C ALA A 11 6.44 -6.85 0.51
N LYS A 12 5.67 -7.20 -0.54
CA LYS A 12 4.57 -8.16 -0.44
C LYS A 12 5.06 -9.52 0.05
N GLY A 13 6.13 -10.06 -0.54
CA GLY A 13 6.72 -11.32 -0.08
C GLY A 13 7.21 -11.27 1.37
N LEU A 14 7.79 -10.16 1.81
CA LEU A 14 8.21 -9.98 3.21
C LEU A 14 7.02 -9.90 4.17
N LEU A 15 5.90 -9.29 3.77
CA LEU A 15 4.68 -9.21 4.58
C LEU A 15 3.95 -10.56 4.66
N GLU A 16 3.99 -11.38 3.61
CA GLU A 16 3.41 -12.74 3.60
C GLU A 16 4.03 -13.65 4.68
N GLU A 17 5.30 -13.45 4.99
CA GLU A 17 6.04 -14.21 6.02
C GLU A 17 5.78 -13.70 7.46
N ARG A 18 4.91 -12.70 7.63
CA ARG A 18 4.72 -11.99 8.91
C ARG A 18 3.27 -11.98 9.34
N GLU A 19 3.06 -12.04 10.64
CA GLU A 19 1.76 -11.77 11.24
C GLU A 19 1.52 -10.26 11.40
N HIS A 20 2.58 -9.53 11.75
CA HIS A 20 2.52 -8.10 12.06
C HIS A 20 3.35 -7.26 11.09
N VAL A 21 2.88 -6.03 10.85
CA VAL A 21 3.61 -5.03 10.06
C VAL A 21 4.96 -4.73 10.73
N PRO A 22 6.08 -4.67 9.98
CA PRO A 22 7.39 -4.40 10.56
C PRO A 22 7.43 -3.08 11.34
N GLU A 23 8.06 -3.13 12.51
CA GLU A 23 8.34 -1.95 13.33
C GLU A 23 9.15 -0.93 12.50
N GLY A 24 8.81 0.35 12.63
CA GLY A 24 9.47 1.43 11.87
C GLY A 24 8.82 1.78 10.52
N THR A 25 7.75 1.11 10.11
CA THR A 25 6.99 1.43 8.87
C THR A 25 5.68 2.18 9.12
N THR A 26 5.37 2.46 10.39
CA THR A 26 4.09 3.05 10.83
C THR A 26 3.80 4.40 10.17
N MET A 27 4.82 5.23 9.97
CA MET A 27 4.66 6.56 9.37
C MET A 27 4.23 6.45 7.90
N GLU A 28 4.91 5.60 7.13
CA GLU A 28 4.59 5.37 5.72
C GLU A 28 3.24 4.66 5.56
N LEU A 29 2.90 3.74 6.46
CA LEU A 29 1.57 3.10 6.46
C LEU A 29 0.46 4.14 6.69
N HIS A 30 0.63 5.04 7.66
CA HIS A 30 -0.34 6.11 7.88
C HIS A 30 -0.41 7.10 6.71
N ALA A 31 0.73 7.39 6.06
CA ALA A 31 0.75 8.24 4.86
C ALA A 31 -0.02 7.60 3.70
N LEU A 32 0.16 6.29 3.46
CA LEU A 32 -0.60 5.51 2.49
C LEU A 32 -2.11 5.58 2.80
N LEU A 33 -2.50 5.31 4.04
CA LEU A 33 -3.91 5.35 4.45
C LEU A 33 -4.53 6.75 4.30
N SER A 34 -3.78 7.80 4.62
CA SER A 34 -4.23 9.19 4.39
C SER A 34 -4.48 9.43 2.90
N CYS A 35 -3.55 9.00 2.03
CA CYS A 35 -3.70 9.16 0.60
C CYS A 35 -4.91 8.38 0.04
N VAL A 36 -5.18 7.17 0.56
CA VAL A 36 -6.37 6.39 0.16
C VAL A 36 -7.65 7.10 0.58
N ARG A 37 -7.72 7.66 1.79
CA ARG A 37 -8.89 8.39 2.29
C ARG A 37 -9.14 9.71 1.55
N GLU A 38 -8.11 10.27 0.92
CA GLU A 38 -8.21 11.48 0.09
C GLU A 38 -8.65 11.19 -1.36
N ILE A 39 -8.86 9.92 -1.75
CA ILE A 39 -9.39 9.59 -3.07
C ILE A 39 -10.78 10.21 -3.24
N VAL A 40 -10.96 10.94 -4.34
CA VAL A 40 -12.27 11.50 -4.68
C VAL A 40 -13.11 10.44 -5.39
N LEU A 41 -14.05 9.85 -4.65
CA LEU A 41 -15.04 8.92 -5.18
C LEU A 41 -16.23 9.71 -5.77
N THR A 42 -16.60 9.38 -6.99
CA THR A 42 -17.77 9.89 -7.72
C THR A 42 -18.71 8.74 -8.08
N GLU A 43 -19.89 9.04 -8.61
CA GLU A 43 -20.82 8.01 -9.14
C GLU A 43 -20.18 7.18 -10.26
N GLU A 44 -19.31 7.81 -11.07
CA GLU A 44 -18.56 7.19 -12.17
C GLU A 44 -17.33 6.40 -11.71
N THR A 45 -16.96 6.49 -10.43
CA THR A 45 -15.80 5.76 -9.91
C THR A 45 -16.06 4.26 -9.93
N VAL A 46 -15.14 3.52 -10.55
CA VAL A 46 -15.23 2.07 -10.68
C VAL A 46 -15.21 1.42 -9.30
N GLN A 47 -16.05 0.41 -9.09
CA GLN A 47 -16.26 -0.26 -7.80
C GLN A 47 -14.96 -0.66 -7.06
N PRO A 48 -13.90 -1.19 -7.71
CA PRO A 48 -12.67 -1.57 -7.02
C PRO A 48 -12.00 -0.42 -6.25
N TRP A 49 -12.10 0.83 -6.74
CA TRP A 49 -11.58 1.98 -6.00
C TRP A 49 -12.40 2.32 -4.75
N ARG A 50 -13.70 2.04 -4.75
CA ARG A 50 -14.53 2.13 -3.54
C ARG A 50 -14.15 1.05 -2.53
N ASP A 51 -13.87 -0.15 -3.02
CA ASP A 51 -13.44 -1.27 -2.19
C ASP A 51 -12.06 -0.98 -1.54
N VAL A 52 -11.12 -0.38 -2.29
CA VAL A 52 -9.84 0.11 -1.75
C VAL A 52 -10.03 1.08 -0.59
N VAL A 53 -10.92 2.07 -0.74
CA VAL A 53 -11.21 3.05 0.32
C VAL A 53 -11.84 2.37 1.54
N SER A 54 -12.83 1.52 1.31
CA SER A 54 -13.49 0.74 2.38
C SER A 54 -12.51 -0.15 3.16
N LEU A 55 -11.60 -0.84 2.45
CA LEU A 55 -10.54 -1.64 3.07
C LEU A 55 -9.62 -0.78 3.94
N ALA A 56 -9.21 0.41 3.47
CA ALA A 56 -8.35 1.31 4.23
C ALA A 56 -9.03 1.94 5.47
N GLU A 57 -10.36 2.04 5.49
CA GLU A 57 -11.11 2.50 6.66
C GLU A 57 -11.19 1.43 7.76
N GLN A 58 -11.29 0.16 7.38
CA GLN A 58 -11.44 -0.97 8.29
C GLN A 58 -10.11 -1.64 8.67
N LEU A 59 -9.01 -1.18 8.06
CA LEU A 59 -7.70 -1.81 8.20
C LEU A 59 -7.18 -1.74 9.65
N ASP A 60 -6.87 -2.91 10.21
CA ASP A 60 -5.99 -3.01 11.37
C ASP A 60 -4.54 -2.76 10.93
N THR A 61 -3.98 -1.62 11.35
CA THR A 61 -2.63 -1.18 10.98
C THR A 61 -1.51 -2.04 11.54
N SER A 62 -1.81 -2.93 12.49
CA SER A 62 -0.84 -3.91 13.00
C SER A 62 -0.78 -5.18 12.15
N SER A 63 -1.84 -5.50 11.39
CA SER A 63 -1.96 -6.74 10.64
C SER A 63 -1.20 -6.70 9.31
N ALA A 64 -0.19 -7.56 9.15
CA ALA A 64 0.52 -7.68 7.88
C ALA A 64 -0.39 -8.19 6.75
N ALA A 65 -1.27 -9.16 7.06
CA ALA A 65 -2.24 -9.69 6.11
C ALA A 65 -3.24 -8.64 5.63
N GLY A 66 -3.74 -7.78 6.54
CA GLY A 66 -4.61 -6.67 6.18
C GLY A 66 -3.93 -5.68 5.24
N VAL A 67 -2.68 -5.29 5.56
CA VAL A 67 -1.90 -4.36 4.73
C VAL A 67 -1.59 -4.95 3.37
N LEU A 68 -1.23 -6.23 3.31
CA LEU A 68 -1.02 -6.97 2.07
C LEU A 68 -2.27 -6.95 1.18
N GLY A 69 -3.44 -7.18 1.79
CA GLY A 69 -4.74 -7.09 1.12
C GLY A 69 -4.99 -5.70 0.52
N LEU A 70 -4.72 -4.64 1.27
CA LEU A 70 -4.83 -3.26 0.76
C LEU A 70 -3.86 -3.00 -0.41
N MET A 71 -2.60 -3.43 -0.31
CA MET A 71 -1.61 -3.27 -1.38
C MET A 71 -2.02 -3.99 -2.67
N GLY A 72 -2.60 -5.19 -2.53
CA GLY A 72 -3.18 -5.96 -3.63
C GLY A 72 -4.38 -5.27 -4.26
N ALA A 73 -5.33 -4.79 -3.46
CA ALA A 73 -6.51 -4.08 -3.95
C ALA A 73 -6.13 -2.82 -4.75
N ILE A 74 -5.11 -2.07 -4.31
CA ILE A 74 -4.58 -0.92 -5.07
C ILE A 74 -3.96 -1.35 -6.40
N GLU A 75 -3.31 -2.52 -6.45
CA GLU A 75 -2.70 -3.07 -7.67
C GLU A 75 -3.75 -3.51 -8.70
N GLU A 76 -4.85 -4.08 -8.23
CA GLU A 76 -5.93 -4.59 -9.07
C GLU A 76 -6.93 -3.51 -9.49
N ALA A 77 -6.95 -2.36 -8.81
CA ALA A 77 -7.86 -1.28 -9.11
C ALA A 77 -7.57 -0.68 -10.51
N PRO A 78 -8.57 -0.66 -11.43
CA PRO A 78 -8.34 -0.27 -12.81
C PRO A 78 -8.03 1.21 -12.92
N THR A 79 -7.10 1.55 -13.82
CA THR A 79 -6.75 2.93 -14.16
C THR A 79 -7.35 3.40 -15.49
N THR A 80 -8.27 2.63 -16.06
CA THR A 80 -8.94 2.92 -17.34
C THR A 80 -10.48 2.75 -17.20
N PRO A 81 -11.30 3.52 -17.95
CA PRO A 81 -10.93 4.56 -18.91
C PRO A 81 -10.31 5.81 -18.26
N LEU A 82 -10.69 6.13 -17.01
CA LEU A 82 -9.99 7.12 -16.16
C LEU A 82 -10.02 6.65 -14.70
N PRO A 83 -8.91 6.78 -13.95
CA PRO A 83 -8.87 6.51 -12.53
C PRO A 83 -9.48 7.68 -11.71
N PRO A 84 -9.86 7.47 -10.45
CA PRO A 84 -10.33 8.54 -9.58
C PRO A 84 -9.20 9.53 -9.26
N ARG A 85 -9.57 10.78 -8.96
CA ARG A 85 -8.58 11.78 -8.53
C ARG A 85 -7.92 11.31 -7.23
N GLY A 86 -6.59 11.41 -7.18
CA GLY A 86 -5.79 10.96 -6.03
C GLY A 86 -5.12 9.60 -6.24
N TRP A 87 -5.51 8.80 -7.24
CA TRP A 87 -4.96 7.45 -7.48
C TRP A 87 -3.43 7.42 -7.55
N LEU A 88 -2.81 8.39 -8.22
CA LEU A 88 -1.36 8.43 -8.41
C LEU A 88 -0.62 8.70 -7.08
N ARG A 89 -1.22 9.51 -6.19
CA ARG A 89 -0.66 9.73 -4.84
C ARG A 89 -0.70 8.45 -4.01
N VAL A 90 -1.75 7.64 -4.18
CA VAL A 90 -1.88 6.33 -3.54
C VAL A 90 -0.82 5.36 -4.07
N ASP A 91 -0.61 5.32 -5.38
CA ASP A 91 0.41 4.45 -5.99
C ASP A 91 1.84 4.80 -5.52
N LEU A 92 2.13 6.11 -5.44
CA LEU A 92 3.41 6.60 -4.90
C LEU A 92 3.56 6.27 -3.41
N ALA A 93 2.54 6.54 -2.58
CA ALA A 93 2.58 6.22 -1.16
C ALA A 93 2.70 4.71 -0.89
N ARG A 94 2.08 3.88 -1.74
CA ARG A 94 2.24 2.41 -1.69
C ARG A 94 3.70 2.01 -1.97
N THR A 95 4.33 2.65 -2.95
CA THR A 95 5.75 2.42 -3.27
C THR A 95 6.64 2.83 -2.11
N ASP A 96 6.38 3.99 -1.48
CA ASP A 96 7.17 4.45 -0.34
C ASP A 96 7.02 3.55 0.89
N PHE A 97 5.80 3.07 1.15
CA PHE A 97 5.56 2.07 2.17
C PHE A 97 6.29 0.75 1.87
N ALA A 98 6.24 0.27 0.64
CA ALA A 98 6.98 -0.94 0.24
C ALA A 98 8.49 -0.81 0.48
N ARG A 99 9.07 0.36 0.16
CA ARG A 99 10.48 0.64 0.47
C ARG A 99 10.75 0.68 1.97
N ALA A 100 9.84 1.21 2.78
CA ALA A 100 9.97 1.19 4.23
C ALA A 100 9.97 -0.24 4.77
N VAL A 101 9.07 -1.11 4.29
CA VAL A 101 9.05 -2.54 4.62
C VAL A 101 10.37 -3.21 4.25
N ASN A 102 10.85 -2.98 3.03
CA ASN A 102 12.12 -3.56 2.57
C ASN A 102 13.29 -3.15 3.47
N ARG A 103 13.38 -1.87 3.86
CA ARG A 103 14.42 -1.36 4.78
C ARG A 103 14.29 -1.88 6.20
N ALA A 104 13.06 -2.00 6.72
CA ALA A 104 12.83 -2.44 8.10
C ALA A 104 13.15 -3.93 8.32
N VAL A 105 13.13 -4.72 7.23
CA VAL A 105 13.32 -6.17 7.27
C VAL A 105 14.69 -6.59 6.76
N GLU A 106 15.38 -5.76 5.99
CA GLU A 106 16.76 -6.03 5.57
C GLU A 106 17.63 -6.28 6.81
N PRO A 107 18.38 -7.40 6.86
CA PRO A 107 19.35 -7.59 7.92
C PRO A 107 20.33 -6.42 7.85
N VAL A 108 20.60 -5.80 8.99
CA VAL A 108 21.71 -4.85 9.13
C VAL A 108 23.01 -5.65 8.94
N GLU A 109 23.37 -5.95 7.69
CA GLU A 109 24.71 -6.40 7.37
C GLU A 109 25.63 -5.18 7.36
N ALA A 110 26.35 -5.07 8.48
CA ALA A 110 27.64 -4.43 8.67
C ALA A 110 27.75 -2.90 8.45
N ALA A 111 27.80 -2.18 9.56
CA ALA A 111 28.76 -1.10 9.74
C ALA A 111 29.85 -1.58 10.71
#